data_AF-A0A7S1K1X8-F1
#
_entry.id   AF-A0A7S1K1X8-F1
#
_cell.length_a   1.000
_cell.length_b   1.000
_cell.length_c   1.000
_cell.angle_alpha   90.00
_cell.angle_beta   90.00
_cell.angle_gamma   90.00
#
_symmetry.space_group_name_H-M   'P 1'
#
loop_
_entity.id
_entity.type
_entity.pdbx_description
1 polymer ?
#
loop_
_entity_poly.entity_id
_entity_poly.type
_entity_poly.pdbx_seq_one_letter_code
_entity_poly.pdbx_strand_id
1 'polypeptide(L)'
;EDLFTPSSLQAMCQVERLVVQNPFYTSVCLLSGDGDKCARSEGSIVNLFYGYAHDFSCQLLTASRVGDVKNTLMSEVTYRLRPDARFFLAQGEGPGEGEMTSTRSLIPLGTPLKGYRNEFDRQYTQDKEYLPFWRSLERDILSHLHISPVLDRSPYRHTDDRGWLLQVPGNNTTTSTSIRVALWARPLWFDERADIFYTDQFWAAAAIVLVFVFFALYTKSPMYSFAGCLQIFFSFSLAYLLFRFVAGLNYFGSMQKGALFVLCGMGADNVLVMWDAWAIKQLQYDDQHATRSTQLHHAFCHTAAATLITNLTTAAAFFALCNSPLMPIQAFGLYAGICTVTNYLLTLSLLPPVLVIIKRRREKRSGVGDGVGSRPRSLSSIGPASSVSVCVADNAGTDEGLASHHEADLMSDEGVQKRHEHEHQLDGSSPHPHSPTPSTR
;
A
#
# COMPACT_ATOMS: atom_id res chain seq x y z
N GLU A 1 25.72 -26.16 3.15
CA GLU A 1 26.04 -26.46 4.56
C GLU A 1 24.83 -27.15 5.15
N ASP A 2 25.08 -28.32 5.72
CA ASP A 2 24.05 -29.15 6.31
C ASP A 2 23.53 -28.53 7.61
N LEU A 3 22.22 -28.34 7.68
CA LEU A 3 21.56 -27.67 8.79
C LEU A 3 21.57 -28.52 10.07
N PHE A 4 21.55 -29.85 9.93
CA PHE A 4 21.44 -30.80 11.05
C PHE A 4 22.80 -31.15 11.66
N THR A 5 23.33 -30.22 12.45
CA THR A 5 24.46 -30.49 13.34
C THR A 5 23.99 -30.57 14.80
N PRO A 6 24.72 -31.25 15.70
CA PRO A 6 24.40 -31.25 17.12
C PRO A 6 24.22 -29.86 17.74
N SER A 7 25.07 -28.90 17.37
CA SER A 7 25.00 -27.52 17.86
C SER A 7 23.82 -26.75 17.26
N SER A 8 23.53 -26.93 15.97
CA SER A 8 22.33 -26.35 15.34
C SER A 8 21.05 -26.87 16.00
N LEU A 9 20.96 -28.18 16.27
CA LEU A 9 19.80 -28.79 16.93
C LEU A 9 19.65 -28.35 18.38
N GLN A 10 20.75 -28.11 19.09
CA GLN A 10 20.72 -27.50 20.42
C GLN A 10 20.16 -26.08 20.36
N ALA A 11 20.60 -25.27 19.39
CA ALA A 11 20.08 -23.91 19.20
C ALA A 11 18.58 -23.92 18.83
N MET A 12 18.14 -24.84 17.96
CA MET A 12 16.71 -25.03 17.66
C MET A 12 15.89 -25.40 18.90
N CYS A 13 16.42 -26.30 19.74
CA CYS A 13 15.77 -26.66 21.01
C CYS A 13 15.63 -25.45 21.94
N GLN A 14 16.65 -24.59 22.04
CA GLN A 14 16.58 -23.38 22.85
C GLN A 14 15.48 -22.42 22.39
N VAL A 15 15.28 -22.28 21.08
CA VAL A 15 14.19 -21.46 20.52
C VAL A 15 12.82 -22.08 20.84
N GLU A 16 12.62 -23.38 20.61
CA GLU A 16 11.34 -24.04 20.92
C GLU A 16 11.04 -24.06 22.43
N ARG A 17 12.07 -24.13 23.27
CA ARG A 17 11.96 -24.04 24.72
C ARG A 17 11.31 -22.74 25.17
N LEU A 18 11.61 -21.60 24.52
CA LEU A 18 10.98 -20.31 24.83
C LEU A 18 9.47 -20.33 24.60
N VAL A 19 8.99 -21.13 23.63
CA VAL A 19 7.56 -21.29 23.34
C VAL A 19 6.91 -22.19 24.39
N VAL A 20 7.46 -23.38 24.61
CA VAL A 20 6.82 -24.44 25.42
C VAL A 20 6.91 -24.16 26.93
N GLN A 21 8.00 -23.56 27.40
CA GLN A 21 8.18 -23.19 28.81
C GLN A 21 7.60 -21.81 29.15
N ASN A 22 6.97 -21.13 28.21
CA ASN A 22 6.31 -19.85 28.49
C ASN A 22 5.17 -20.07 29.50
N PRO A 23 5.02 -19.22 30.54
CA PRO A 23 3.99 -19.39 31.57
C PRO A 23 2.57 -19.42 31.00
N PHE A 24 2.32 -18.71 29.89
CA PHE A 24 1.02 -18.66 29.25
C PHE A 24 0.77 -19.82 28.27
N TYR A 25 1.78 -20.63 27.93
CA TYR A 25 1.65 -21.71 26.94
C TYR A 25 0.57 -22.73 27.32
N THR A 26 0.48 -23.10 28.59
CA THR A 26 -0.53 -24.05 29.09
C THR A 26 -1.97 -23.60 28.87
N SER A 27 -2.21 -22.29 28.72
CA SER A 27 -3.54 -21.74 28.46
C SER A 27 -3.93 -21.74 26.97
N VAL A 28 -2.94 -21.83 26.07
CA VAL A 28 -3.12 -21.70 24.61
C VAL A 28 -2.71 -22.94 23.82
N CYS A 29 -2.10 -23.93 24.47
CA CYS A 29 -1.62 -25.13 23.81
C CYS A 29 -2.77 -25.97 23.25
N LEU A 30 -2.48 -26.74 22.22
CA LEU A 30 -3.41 -27.77 21.76
C LEU A 30 -3.62 -28.79 22.88
N LEU A 31 -4.86 -29.09 23.25
CA LEU A 31 -5.19 -30.07 24.29
C LEU A 31 -5.21 -31.50 23.72
N SER A 32 -4.78 -32.47 24.53
CA SER A 32 -4.90 -33.89 24.23
C SER A 32 -6.36 -34.35 24.31
N GLY A 33 -6.65 -35.57 23.84
CA GLY A 33 -8.02 -36.13 23.86
C GLY A 33 -8.68 -36.15 25.24
N ASP A 34 -7.88 -36.21 26.31
CA ASP A 34 -8.33 -36.15 27.71
C ASP A 34 -8.67 -34.73 28.20
N GLY A 35 -8.38 -33.68 27.42
CA GLY A 35 -8.78 -32.29 27.67
C GLY A 35 -7.99 -31.49 28.71
N ASP A 36 -7.13 -32.13 29.51
CA ASP A 36 -6.43 -31.46 30.63
C ASP A 36 -4.91 -31.28 30.43
N LYS A 37 -4.32 -31.92 29.43
CA LYS A 37 -2.87 -31.82 29.14
C LYS A 37 -2.64 -31.33 27.73
N CYS A 38 -1.57 -30.57 27.53
CA CYS A 38 -1.13 -30.20 26.18
C CYS A 38 -0.81 -31.47 25.38
N ALA A 39 -1.34 -31.56 24.17
CA ALA A 39 -1.04 -32.56 23.19
C ALA A 39 0.44 -32.49 22.79
N ARG A 40 0.96 -33.63 22.32
CA ARG A 40 2.32 -33.70 21.80
C ARG A 40 2.39 -32.97 20.46
N SER A 41 3.43 -32.17 20.27
CA SER A 41 3.68 -31.55 18.97
C SER A 41 4.40 -32.54 18.05
N GLU A 42 3.63 -33.22 17.20
CA GLU A 42 4.18 -34.14 16.18
C GLU A 42 4.87 -33.38 15.02
N GLY A 43 4.57 -32.08 14.87
CA GLY A 43 5.18 -31.21 13.87
C GLY A 43 6.49 -30.56 14.32
N SER A 44 6.99 -30.85 15.53
CA SER A 44 8.25 -30.28 16.03
C SER A 44 9.46 -31.10 15.57
N ILE A 45 10.42 -30.43 14.91
CA ILE A 45 11.67 -31.07 14.49
C ILE A 45 12.51 -31.47 15.71
N VAL A 46 12.50 -30.66 16.78
CA VAL A 46 13.24 -30.96 18.02
C VAL A 46 12.71 -32.22 18.67
N ASN A 47 11.38 -32.40 18.73
CA ASN A 47 10.75 -33.62 19.24
C ASN A 47 11.13 -34.87 18.44
N LEU A 48 11.38 -34.74 17.13
CA LEU A 48 11.79 -35.87 16.30
C LEU A 48 13.21 -36.36 16.67
N PHE A 49 14.14 -35.43 16.94
CA PHE A 49 15.52 -35.76 17.30
C PHE A 49 15.70 -36.17 18.77
N TYR A 50 15.14 -35.38 19.70
CA TYR A 50 15.24 -35.59 21.15
C TYR A 50 14.22 -36.59 21.71
N GLY A 51 13.17 -36.89 20.94
CA GLY A 51 12.05 -37.71 21.37
C GLY A 51 10.90 -36.89 21.97
N TYR A 52 9.69 -37.43 21.86
CA TYR A 52 8.45 -36.75 22.25
C TYR A 52 8.23 -36.59 23.77
N ALA A 53 9.10 -37.15 24.60
CA ALA A 53 9.02 -37.10 26.05
C ALA A 53 10.16 -36.30 26.70
N HIS A 54 10.94 -35.57 25.90
CA HIS A 54 12.05 -34.77 26.41
C HIS A 54 11.55 -33.53 27.17
N ASP A 55 12.34 -33.05 28.12
CA ASP A 55 12.00 -31.97 29.07
C ASP A 55 12.42 -30.57 28.59
N PHE A 56 12.82 -30.43 27.32
CA PHE A 56 13.43 -29.22 26.75
C PHE A 56 14.66 -28.72 27.54
N SER A 57 15.43 -29.62 28.17
CA SER A 57 16.74 -29.31 28.77
C SER A 57 17.82 -28.98 27.73
N CYS A 58 17.59 -29.29 26.45
CA CYS A 58 18.44 -28.97 25.30
C CYS A 58 19.91 -29.40 25.46
N GLN A 59 20.11 -30.66 25.85
CA GLN A 59 21.44 -31.28 25.94
C GLN A 59 22.03 -31.51 24.54
N LEU A 60 23.36 -31.43 24.41
CA LEU A 60 24.00 -31.65 23.11
C LEU A 60 23.83 -33.12 22.66
N LEU A 61 23.23 -33.33 21.48
CA LEU A 61 23.02 -34.67 20.93
C LEU A 61 24.32 -35.27 20.36
N THR A 62 24.45 -36.59 20.43
CA THR A 62 25.56 -37.30 19.79
C THR A 62 25.42 -37.28 18.27
N ALA A 63 26.53 -37.11 17.54
CA ALA A 63 26.54 -37.09 16.07
C ALA A 63 25.93 -38.36 15.44
N SER A 64 26.06 -39.54 16.08
CA SER A 64 25.43 -40.78 15.64
C SER A 64 23.90 -40.68 15.65
N ARG A 65 23.32 -40.19 16.76
CA ARG A 65 21.87 -40.02 16.90
C ARG A 65 21.31 -39.04 15.87
N VAL A 66 22.02 -37.95 15.61
CA VAL A 66 21.64 -36.98 14.57
C VAL A 66 21.68 -37.63 13.19
N GLY A 67 22.74 -38.39 12.90
CA GLY A 67 22.89 -39.14 11.65
C GLY A 67 21.77 -40.18 11.44
N ASP A 68 21.41 -40.95 12.46
CA ASP A 68 20.37 -41.98 12.36
C ASP A 68 19.00 -41.40 12.01
N VAL A 69 18.60 -40.32 12.70
CA VAL A 69 17.31 -39.65 12.46
C VAL A 69 17.31 -38.94 11.11
N LYS A 70 18.42 -38.27 10.74
CA LYS A 70 18.60 -37.66 9.42
C LYS A 70 18.48 -38.70 8.30
N ASN A 71 19.18 -39.82 8.41
CA ASN A 71 19.15 -40.90 7.41
C ASN A 71 17.76 -41.53 7.31
N THR A 72 17.03 -41.61 8.43
CA THR A 72 15.64 -42.08 8.42
C THR A 72 14.74 -41.10 7.66
N LEU A 73 14.86 -39.79 7.93
CA LEU A 73 14.12 -38.74 7.19
C LEU A 73 14.40 -38.76 5.69
N MET A 74 15.67 -38.97 5.32
CA MET A 74 16.13 -39.00 3.92
C MET A 74 15.94 -40.37 3.25
N SER A 75 15.47 -41.38 3.98
CA SER A 75 15.25 -42.70 3.42
C SER A 75 14.09 -42.70 2.43
N GLU A 76 14.26 -43.41 1.32
CA GLU A 76 13.22 -43.49 0.30
C GLU A 76 11.93 -44.15 0.81
N VAL A 77 12.06 -45.06 1.77
CA VAL A 77 10.93 -45.70 2.46
C VAL A 77 10.12 -44.67 3.25
N THR A 78 10.77 -43.85 4.07
CA THR A 78 10.08 -42.82 4.87
C THR A 78 9.49 -41.74 3.97
N TYR A 79 10.23 -41.31 2.95
CA TYR A 79 9.76 -40.30 2.00
C TYR A 79 8.50 -40.72 1.20
N ARG A 80 8.31 -42.03 0.97
CA ARG A 80 7.13 -42.59 0.30
C ARG A 80 5.97 -42.88 1.26
N LEU A 81 6.25 -43.45 2.44
CA LEU A 81 5.21 -43.93 3.37
C LEU A 81 4.73 -42.86 4.37
N ARG A 82 5.53 -41.82 4.63
CA ARG A 82 5.26 -40.78 5.63
C ARG A 82 5.22 -39.41 4.95
N PRO A 83 4.06 -38.99 4.41
CA PRO A 83 3.94 -37.69 3.77
C PRO A 83 4.17 -36.52 4.75
N ASP A 84 3.96 -36.75 6.04
CA ASP A 84 4.27 -35.84 7.14
C ASP A 84 5.78 -35.57 7.26
N ALA A 85 6.65 -36.53 6.92
CA ALA A 85 8.09 -36.32 6.93
C ALA A 85 8.55 -35.27 5.90
N ARG A 86 7.78 -35.08 4.82
CA ARG A 86 8.05 -34.06 3.80
C ARG A 86 7.84 -32.64 4.31
N PHE A 87 7.12 -32.46 5.42
CA PHE A 87 6.94 -31.15 6.04
C PHE A 87 8.29 -30.57 6.52
N PHE A 88 9.18 -31.43 7.00
CA PHE A 88 10.49 -31.05 7.55
C PHE A 88 11.56 -30.81 6.48
N LEU A 89 11.29 -31.17 5.23
CA LEU A 89 12.20 -31.08 4.09
C LEU A 89 11.87 -29.85 3.22
N ALA A 90 12.89 -29.23 2.63
CA ALA A 90 12.67 -28.21 1.62
C ALA A 90 12.20 -28.84 0.30
N GLN A 91 11.61 -28.02 -0.57
CA GLN A 91 11.22 -28.48 -1.90
C GLN A 91 12.47 -28.78 -2.73
N GLY A 92 12.61 -30.02 -3.21
CA GLY A 92 13.78 -30.50 -3.94
C GLY A 92 14.70 -31.38 -3.09
N GLU A 93 14.70 -31.20 -1.77
CA GLU A 93 15.50 -32.01 -0.85
C GLU A 93 14.80 -33.36 -0.58
N GLY A 94 15.52 -34.47 -0.75
CA GLY A 94 14.97 -35.81 -0.60
C GLY A 94 15.98 -36.94 -0.84
N PRO A 95 15.52 -38.19 -0.96
CA PRO A 95 16.40 -39.35 -1.11
C PRO A 95 17.35 -39.20 -2.31
N GLY A 96 18.66 -39.19 -2.05
CA GLY A 96 19.70 -39.02 -3.07
C GLY A 96 20.42 -37.67 -3.04
N GLU A 97 19.85 -36.65 -2.40
CA GLU A 97 20.53 -35.38 -2.10
C GLU A 97 21.11 -35.42 -0.68
N GLY A 98 22.39 -35.08 -0.50
CA GLY A 98 23.13 -35.35 0.75
C GLY A 98 23.02 -34.26 1.84
N GLU A 99 22.63 -33.05 1.46
CA GLU A 99 22.60 -31.89 2.37
C GLU A 99 21.17 -31.37 2.55
N MET A 100 20.76 -31.15 3.80
CA MET A 100 19.51 -30.47 4.12
C MET A 100 19.84 -29.03 4.50
N THR A 101 19.35 -28.06 3.73
CA THR A 101 19.68 -26.64 3.93
C THR A 101 18.63 -25.91 4.75
N SER A 102 17.39 -26.41 4.77
CA SER A 102 16.27 -25.78 5.43
C SER A 102 15.37 -26.82 6.10
N THR A 103 14.74 -26.44 7.21
CA THR A 103 13.73 -27.27 7.86
C THR A 103 12.60 -26.42 8.41
N ARG A 104 11.48 -27.05 8.75
CA ARG A 104 10.30 -26.40 9.28
C ARG A 104 9.89 -27.10 10.57
N SER A 105 9.49 -26.33 11.56
CA SER A 105 8.91 -26.84 12.80
C SER A 105 7.55 -26.19 13.00
N LEU A 106 6.57 -26.99 13.44
CA LEU A 106 5.22 -26.54 13.74
C LEU A 106 4.91 -26.88 15.19
N ILE A 107 4.57 -25.87 15.98
CA ILE A 107 4.04 -26.02 17.33
C ILE A 107 2.57 -25.62 17.27
N PRO A 108 1.62 -26.58 17.31
CA PRO A 108 0.21 -26.27 17.20
C PRO A 108 -0.31 -25.62 18.48
N LEU A 109 -1.02 -24.51 18.33
CA LEU A 109 -1.84 -23.91 19.38
C LEU A 109 -3.28 -24.40 19.22
N GLY A 110 -4.04 -24.46 20.32
CA GLY A 110 -5.36 -25.07 20.35
C GLY A 110 -6.50 -24.07 20.33
N THR A 111 -7.48 -24.28 19.44
CA THR A 111 -8.82 -23.68 19.48
C THR A 111 -9.88 -24.78 19.42
N PRO A 112 -11.06 -24.62 20.05
CA PRO A 112 -11.47 -23.49 20.90
C PRO A 112 -10.75 -23.49 22.25
N LEU A 113 -10.55 -22.31 22.82
CA LEU A 113 -10.08 -22.16 24.19
C LEU A 113 -11.14 -22.67 25.19
N LYS A 114 -10.72 -23.01 26.41
CA LYS A 114 -11.63 -23.47 27.47
C LYS A 114 -12.74 -22.46 27.71
N GLY A 115 -14.00 -22.91 27.62
CA GLY A 115 -15.19 -22.05 27.78
C GLY A 115 -15.79 -21.52 26.48
N TYR A 116 -15.25 -21.90 25.32
CA TYR A 116 -15.80 -21.59 24.00
C TYR A 116 -16.32 -22.84 23.30
N ARG A 117 -17.37 -22.69 22.47
CA ARG A 117 -18.01 -23.81 21.78
C ARG A 117 -17.26 -24.28 20.53
N ASN A 118 -16.71 -23.35 19.76
CA ASN A 118 -15.96 -23.61 18.53
C ASN A 118 -15.03 -22.43 18.22
N GLU A 119 -14.18 -22.56 17.18
CA GLU A 119 -13.24 -21.51 16.76
C GLU A 119 -13.92 -20.18 16.40
N PHE A 120 -15.15 -20.23 15.90
CA PHE A 120 -15.91 -19.05 15.47
C PHE A 120 -16.71 -18.40 16.62
N ASP A 121 -16.82 -19.04 17.79
CA ASP A 121 -17.59 -18.57 18.93
C ASP A 121 -16.86 -17.39 19.59
N ARG A 122 -17.34 -16.17 19.34
CA ARG A 122 -16.70 -14.93 19.81
C ARG A 122 -15.21 -14.89 19.44
N GLN A 123 -14.91 -15.12 18.17
CA GLN A 123 -13.55 -15.18 17.64
C GLN A 123 -12.65 -14.02 18.12
N TYR A 124 -13.17 -12.79 18.13
CA TYR A 124 -12.42 -11.62 18.60
C TYR A 124 -12.01 -11.70 20.09
N THR A 125 -12.82 -12.29 20.96
CA THR A 125 -12.45 -12.46 22.37
C THR A 125 -11.49 -13.62 22.53
N GLN A 126 -11.65 -14.71 21.78
CA GLN A 126 -10.66 -15.80 21.75
C GLN A 126 -9.30 -15.29 21.30
N ASP A 127 -9.23 -14.54 20.20
CA ASP A 127 -7.98 -13.97 19.67
C ASP A 127 -7.30 -13.05 20.69
N LYS A 128 -8.07 -12.34 21.52
CA LYS A 128 -7.53 -11.51 22.61
C LYS A 128 -6.89 -12.30 23.73
N GLU A 129 -7.37 -13.50 24.05
CA GLU A 129 -6.79 -14.36 25.08
C GLU A 129 -5.38 -14.83 24.70
N TYR A 130 -5.04 -14.88 23.41
CA TYR A 130 -3.68 -15.19 22.97
C TYR A 130 -2.69 -14.02 23.10
N LEU A 131 -3.16 -12.77 23.21
CA LEU A 131 -2.28 -11.58 23.23
C LEU A 131 -1.21 -11.61 24.33
N PRO A 132 -1.51 -11.99 25.60
CA PRO A 132 -0.48 -12.05 26.65
C PRO A 132 0.62 -13.06 26.33
N PHE A 133 0.25 -14.23 25.80
CA PHE A 133 1.20 -15.24 25.36
C PHE A 133 2.12 -14.70 24.25
N TRP A 134 1.55 -14.11 23.20
CA TRP A 134 2.34 -13.59 22.08
C TRP A 134 3.27 -12.44 22.49
N ARG A 135 2.78 -11.48 23.28
CA ARG A 135 3.62 -10.35 23.74
C ARG A 135 4.75 -10.79 24.67
N SER A 136 4.52 -11.81 25.50
CA SER A 136 5.59 -12.40 26.31
C SER A 136 6.59 -13.12 25.42
N LEU A 137 6.11 -13.98 24.53
CA LEU A 137 6.94 -14.79 23.65
C LEU A 137 7.80 -13.93 22.71
N GLU A 138 7.23 -12.89 22.12
CA GLU A 138 7.94 -11.93 21.28
C GLU A 138 9.10 -11.29 22.04
N ARG A 139 8.85 -10.79 23.25
CA ARG A 139 9.90 -10.19 24.09
C ARG A 139 11.03 -11.19 24.39
N ASP A 140 10.66 -12.41 24.76
CA ASP A 140 11.62 -13.46 25.12
C ASP A 140 12.48 -13.85 23.90
N ILE A 141 11.86 -14.04 22.73
CA ILE A 141 12.54 -14.36 21.47
C ILE A 141 13.44 -13.23 21.00
N LEU A 142 12.95 -11.98 21.00
CA LEU A 142 13.75 -10.83 20.59
C LEU A 142 14.96 -10.63 21.51
N SER A 143 14.79 -10.85 22.82
CA SER A 143 15.88 -10.81 23.79
C SER A 143 16.91 -11.91 23.53
N HIS A 144 16.47 -13.13 23.22
CA HIS A 144 17.36 -14.25 22.92
C HIS A 144 18.15 -14.04 21.62
N LEU A 145 17.51 -13.45 20.61
CA LEU A 145 18.13 -13.10 19.33
C LEU A 145 18.93 -11.79 19.37
N HIS A 146 18.99 -11.11 20.52
CA HIS A 146 19.70 -9.83 20.72
C HIS A 146 19.23 -8.72 19.75
N ILE A 147 17.94 -8.72 19.41
CA ILE A 147 17.34 -7.73 18.52
C ILE A 147 16.75 -6.60 19.35
N SER A 148 17.27 -5.40 19.15
CA SER A 148 16.68 -4.18 19.71
C SER A 148 15.63 -3.60 18.75
N PRO A 149 14.48 -3.12 19.25
CA PRO A 149 13.53 -2.39 18.43
C PRO A 149 14.19 -1.11 17.89
N VAL A 150 14.05 -0.87 16.59
CA VAL A 150 14.54 0.35 15.92
C VAL A 150 13.37 1.31 15.75
N LEU A 151 13.60 2.61 15.94
CA LEU A 151 12.59 3.62 15.68
C LEU A 151 12.11 3.53 14.22
N ASP A 152 10.79 3.56 13.99
CA ASP A 152 10.14 3.55 12.66
C ASP A 152 10.26 2.23 11.87
N ARG A 153 10.77 1.15 12.49
CA ARG A 153 10.80 -0.19 11.89
C ARG A 153 10.38 -1.25 12.89
N SER A 154 9.46 -2.12 12.48
CA SER A 154 9.14 -3.31 13.25
C SER A 154 10.38 -4.22 13.36
N PRO A 155 10.52 -4.97 14.46
CA PRO A 155 11.59 -5.97 14.61
C PRO A 155 11.59 -7.05 13.50
N TYR A 156 10.43 -7.27 12.88
CA TYR A 156 10.21 -8.22 11.80
C TYR A 156 10.76 -7.72 10.44
N ARG A 157 10.69 -6.41 10.18
CA ARG A 157 11.20 -5.77 8.95
C ARG A 157 12.72 -5.67 8.88
N HIS A 158 13.43 -5.90 9.98
CA HIS A 158 14.90 -5.78 10.04
C HIS A 158 15.66 -6.86 9.22
N THR A 159 14.96 -7.88 8.68
CA THR A 159 15.61 -9.09 8.16
C THR A 159 15.47 -9.32 6.65
N ASP A 160 15.08 -8.30 5.87
CA ASP A 160 14.78 -8.42 4.43
C ASP A 160 13.85 -9.60 4.12
N ASP A 161 12.86 -9.84 4.99
CA ASP A 161 11.89 -10.94 4.92
C ASP A 161 12.47 -12.37 5.00
N ARG A 162 13.75 -12.55 5.38
CA ARG A 162 14.41 -13.88 5.46
C ARG A 162 14.61 -14.43 6.87
N GLY A 163 14.11 -13.74 7.89
CA GLY A 163 14.21 -14.17 9.30
C GLY A 163 15.53 -13.75 9.97
N TRP A 164 15.60 -13.97 11.28
CA TRP A 164 16.69 -13.48 12.12
C TRP A 164 17.90 -14.42 12.11
N LEU A 165 19.10 -13.86 12.19
CA LEU A 165 20.34 -14.62 12.33
C LEU A 165 20.53 -15.03 13.78
N LEU A 166 20.50 -16.33 14.04
CA LEU A 166 20.89 -16.91 15.31
C LEU A 166 22.33 -17.42 15.20
N GLN A 167 23.22 -16.87 16.02
CA GLN A 167 24.60 -17.33 16.11
C GLN A 167 24.64 -18.66 16.86
N VAL A 168 25.14 -19.71 16.21
CA VAL A 168 25.34 -21.01 16.83
C VAL A 168 26.79 -21.08 17.31
N PRO A 169 27.05 -21.31 18.62
CA PRO A 169 28.39 -21.48 19.11
C PRO A 169 29.02 -22.71 18.46
N GLY A 170 30.11 -22.51 17.71
CA GLY A 170 30.92 -23.61 17.18
C GLY A 170 31.77 -24.27 18.27
N ASN A 171 32.13 -25.54 18.07
CA ASN A 171 33.07 -26.25 18.95
C ASN A 171 34.47 -25.60 18.98
N ASN A 172 34.82 -24.81 17.96
CA ASN A 172 36.06 -24.03 17.88
C ASN A 172 35.69 -22.55 17.80
N THR A 173 36.34 -21.70 18.59
CA THR A 173 36.06 -20.27 18.77
C THR A 173 36.23 -19.40 17.50
N THR A 174 36.51 -19.98 16.34
CA THR A 174 36.82 -19.26 15.09
C THR A 174 35.82 -19.46 13.96
N THR A 175 34.87 -20.40 14.05
CA THR A 175 33.80 -20.60 13.05
C THR A 175 32.43 -20.54 13.73
N SER A 176 31.85 -19.35 13.79
CA SER A 176 30.45 -19.16 14.20
C SER A 176 29.56 -19.49 13.00
N THR A 177 28.90 -20.64 13.02
CA THR A 177 27.85 -20.94 12.05
C THR A 177 26.61 -20.16 12.43
N SER A 178 25.98 -19.49 11.47
CA SER A 178 24.76 -18.72 11.70
C SER A 178 23.59 -19.42 11.02
N ILE A 179 22.52 -19.67 11.77
CA ILE A 179 21.27 -20.20 11.22
C ILE A 179 20.25 -19.08 11.12
N ARG A 180 19.39 -19.14 10.11
CA ARG A 180 18.28 -18.20 9.98
C ARG A 180 17.02 -18.80 10.58
N VAL A 181 16.38 -18.04 11.47
CA VAL A 181 15.14 -18.42 12.13
C VAL A 181 14.04 -17.50 11.61
N ALA A 182 13.02 -18.10 10.99
CA ALA A 182 11.82 -17.38 10.58
C ALA A 182 10.63 -17.90 11.40
N LEU A 183 9.82 -16.97 11.91
CA LEU A 183 8.62 -17.29 12.68
C LEU A 183 7.40 -16.81 11.91
N TRP A 184 6.37 -17.62 11.91
CA TRP A 184 5.07 -17.24 11.36
C TRP A 184 3.97 -17.63 12.33
N ALA A 185 3.09 -16.66 12.62
CA ALA A 185 1.89 -16.89 13.38
C ALA A 185 0.79 -15.94 12.89
N ARG A 186 -0.46 -16.44 12.85
CA ARG A 186 -1.62 -15.65 12.42
C ARG A 186 -1.81 -14.38 13.28
N PRO A 187 -1.74 -14.44 14.64
CA PRO A 187 -1.94 -13.25 15.48
C PRO A 187 -0.82 -12.23 15.27
N LEU A 188 0.42 -12.70 15.16
CA LEU A 188 1.57 -11.85 14.92
C LEU A 188 1.44 -11.03 13.63
N TRP A 189 0.92 -11.65 12.57
CA TRP A 189 0.68 -10.95 11.31
C TRP A 189 -0.37 -9.84 11.41
N PHE A 190 -1.39 -9.99 12.27
CA PHE A 190 -2.38 -8.95 12.49
C PHE A 190 -1.79 -7.76 13.26
N ASP A 191 -0.99 -8.02 14.29
CA ASP A 191 -0.31 -6.99 15.07
C ASP A 191 0.71 -6.24 14.21
N GLU A 192 1.57 -6.96 13.48
CA GLU A 192 2.56 -6.38 12.57
C GLU A 192 1.90 -5.51 11.49
N ARG A 193 0.78 -5.97 10.92
CA ARG A 193 0.01 -5.17 9.96
C ARG A 193 -0.50 -3.87 10.57
N ALA A 194 -0.97 -3.91 11.82
CA ALA A 194 -1.47 -2.73 12.49
C ALA A 194 -0.34 -1.73 12.73
N ASP A 195 0.83 -2.20 13.19
CA ASP A 195 2.00 -1.36 13.45
C ASP A 195 2.53 -0.71 12.16
N ILE A 196 2.64 -1.47 11.07
CA ILE A 196 3.00 -0.92 9.74
C ILE A 196 1.99 0.15 9.34
N PHE A 197 0.69 -0.12 9.51
CA PHE A 197 -0.35 0.81 9.11
C PHE A 197 -0.30 2.13 9.91
N TYR A 198 -0.07 2.07 11.23
CA TYR A 198 0.07 3.28 12.05
C TYR A 198 1.32 4.08 11.71
N THR A 199 2.43 3.38 11.41
CA THR A 199 3.68 4.00 10.96
C THR A 199 3.48 4.72 9.63
N ASP A 200 2.85 4.07 8.66
CA ASP A 200 2.53 4.67 7.35
C ASP A 200 1.57 5.86 7.48
N GLN A 201 0.62 5.83 8.42
CA GLN A 201 -0.27 6.95 8.70
C GLN A 201 0.47 8.20 9.19
N PHE A 202 1.53 8.03 9.99
CA PHE A 202 2.36 9.15 10.43
C PHE A 202 3.07 9.82 9.24
N TRP A 203 3.67 9.03 8.36
CA TRP A 203 4.29 9.53 7.13
C TRP A 203 3.27 10.18 6.18
N ALA A 204 2.06 9.63 6.09
CA ALA A 204 0.97 10.23 5.34
C ALA A 204 0.59 11.62 5.88
N ALA A 205 0.50 11.78 7.20
CA ALA A 205 0.22 13.06 7.83
C ALA A 205 1.32 14.08 7.52
N ALA A 206 2.59 13.68 7.57
CA ALA A 206 3.72 14.52 7.19
C ALA A 206 3.64 14.99 5.73
N ALA A 207 3.26 14.11 4.80
CA ALA A 207 3.05 14.46 3.40
C ALA A 207 1.93 15.48 3.22
N ILE A 208 0.82 15.34 3.94
CA ILE A 208 -0.30 16.31 3.88
C ILE A 208 0.11 17.68 4.41
N VAL A 209 0.90 17.74 5.49
CA VAL A 209 1.47 19.01 5.99
C VAL A 209 2.37 19.66 4.95
N LEU A 210 3.21 18.88 4.25
CA LEU A 210 4.06 19.38 3.18
C LEU A 210 3.22 19.96 2.03
N VAL A 211 2.15 19.28 1.61
CA VAL A 211 1.21 19.78 0.59
C VAL A 211 0.56 21.09 1.04
N PHE A 212 0.14 21.19 2.30
CA PHE A 212 -0.41 22.44 2.85
C PHE A 212 0.61 23.59 2.80
N VAL A 213 1.86 23.34 3.19
CA VAL A 213 2.95 24.32 3.12
C VAL A 213 3.18 24.75 1.68
N PHE A 214 3.21 23.80 0.73
CA PHE A 214 3.34 24.10 -0.69
C PHE A 214 2.19 25.00 -1.19
N PHE A 215 0.93 24.68 -0.87
CA PHE A 215 -0.21 25.54 -1.23
C PHE A 215 -0.12 26.93 -0.62
N ALA A 216 0.32 27.03 0.64
CA ALA A 216 0.44 28.30 1.33
C ALA A 216 1.50 29.20 0.66
N LEU A 217 2.62 28.61 0.25
CA LEU A 217 3.69 29.31 -0.47
C LEU A 217 3.27 29.70 -1.89
N TYR A 218 2.63 28.78 -2.64
CA TYR A 218 2.20 29.02 -4.02
C TYR A 218 1.10 30.08 -4.11
N THR A 219 0.03 29.94 -3.32
CA THR A 219 -1.13 30.85 -3.36
C THR A 219 -0.91 32.15 -2.57
N LYS A 220 0.14 32.23 -1.74
CA LYS A 220 0.40 33.36 -0.82
C LYS A 220 -0.82 33.70 0.05
N SER A 221 -1.68 32.71 0.34
CA SER A 221 -2.93 32.88 1.08
C SER A 221 -3.23 31.63 1.94
N PRO A 222 -2.83 31.60 3.23
CA PRO A 222 -2.99 30.41 4.07
C PRO A 222 -4.44 30.02 4.29
N MET A 223 -5.38 30.97 4.18
CA MET A 223 -6.82 30.70 4.30
C MET A 223 -7.35 29.87 3.12
N TYR A 224 -6.85 30.11 1.91
CA TYR A 224 -7.23 29.33 0.74
C TYR A 224 -6.64 27.91 0.82
N SER A 225 -5.36 27.82 1.20
CA SER A 225 -4.67 26.53 1.39
C SER A 225 -5.36 25.69 2.46
N PHE A 226 -5.78 26.29 3.56
CA PHE A 226 -6.52 25.59 4.61
C PHE A 226 -7.88 25.08 4.10
N ALA A 227 -8.63 25.91 3.38
CA ALA A 227 -9.90 25.50 2.78
C ALA A 227 -9.72 24.36 1.75
N GLY A 228 -8.67 24.42 0.92
CA GLY A 228 -8.34 23.37 -0.05
C GLY A 228 -7.98 22.05 0.63
N CYS A 229 -7.13 22.06 1.66
CA CYS A 229 -6.82 20.84 2.41
C CYS A 229 -8.04 20.29 3.15
N LEU A 230 -8.83 21.16 3.80
CA LEU A 230 -10.05 20.77 4.53
C LEU A 230 -11.09 20.13 3.61
N GLN A 231 -11.25 20.65 2.39
CA GLN A 231 -12.11 20.08 1.35
C GLN A 231 -11.70 18.64 1.01
N ILE A 232 -10.40 18.37 0.82
CA ILE A 232 -9.90 17.03 0.48
C ILE A 232 -10.21 16.02 1.61
N PHE A 233 -10.05 16.43 2.87
CA PHE A 233 -10.40 15.57 4.00
C PHE A 233 -11.91 15.33 4.12
N PHE A 234 -12.73 16.36 3.92
CA PHE A 234 -14.17 16.22 3.96
C PHE A 234 -14.72 15.40 2.79
N SER A 235 -14.11 15.48 1.60
CA SER A 235 -14.53 14.66 0.46
C SER A 235 -14.29 13.17 0.71
N PHE A 236 -13.13 12.80 1.28
CA PHE A 236 -12.85 11.42 1.69
C PHE A 236 -13.88 10.88 2.70
N SER A 237 -14.24 11.71 3.69
CA SER A 237 -15.21 11.35 4.74
C SER A 237 -16.63 11.24 4.18
N LEU A 238 -17.05 12.17 3.33
CA LEU A 238 -18.35 12.14 2.68
C LEU A 238 -18.48 10.95 1.73
N ALA A 239 -17.43 10.64 0.98
CA ALA A 239 -17.39 9.47 0.12
C ALA A 239 -17.54 8.16 0.90
N TYR A 240 -16.97 8.07 2.11
CA TYR A 240 -17.18 6.91 2.98
C TYR A 240 -18.63 6.75 3.39
N LEU A 241 -19.31 7.84 3.74
CA LEU A 241 -20.74 7.81 4.07
C LEU A 241 -21.57 7.35 2.87
N LEU A 242 -21.32 7.89 1.67
CA LEU A 242 -22.03 7.47 0.45
C LEU A 242 -21.74 6.01 0.11
N PHE A 243 -20.48 5.56 0.22
CA PHE A 243 -20.11 4.17 -0.01
C PHE A 243 -20.80 3.22 0.98
N ARG A 244 -20.92 3.61 2.25
CA ARG A 244 -21.55 2.79 3.28
C ARG A 244 -23.08 2.76 3.16
N PHE A 245 -23.71 3.92 3.04
CA PHE A 245 -25.15 4.08 3.13
C PHE A 245 -25.88 3.98 1.79
N VAL A 246 -25.26 4.44 0.70
CA VAL A 246 -25.88 4.40 -0.64
C VAL A 246 -25.53 3.10 -1.35
N ALA A 247 -24.25 2.72 -1.39
CA ALA A 247 -23.83 1.48 -2.06
C ALA A 247 -24.02 0.21 -1.21
N GLY A 248 -24.28 0.35 0.11
CA GLY A 248 -24.60 -0.78 1.00
C GLY A 248 -23.44 -1.75 1.23
N LEU A 249 -22.21 -1.41 0.83
CA LEU A 249 -21.06 -2.29 0.96
C LEU A 249 -20.48 -2.23 2.38
N ASN A 250 -20.38 -3.41 3.01
CA ASN A 250 -19.79 -3.56 4.35
C ASN A 250 -18.26 -3.71 4.31
N TYR A 251 -17.70 -4.07 3.15
CA TYR A 251 -16.28 -4.34 3.01
C TYR A 251 -15.47 -3.05 2.87
N PHE A 252 -14.52 -2.84 3.77
CA PHE A 252 -13.56 -1.74 3.71
C PHE A 252 -12.15 -2.28 3.99
N GLY A 253 -11.35 -2.41 2.93
CA GLY A 253 -10.01 -3.00 2.97
C GLY A 253 -8.89 -1.97 3.05
N SER A 254 -7.65 -2.46 2.97
CA SER A 254 -6.44 -1.61 2.95
C SER A 254 -6.33 -0.74 1.69
N MET A 255 -6.79 -1.23 0.53
CA MET A 255 -6.72 -0.49 -0.73
C MET A 255 -7.58 0.78 -0.69
N GLN A 256 -8.77 0.72 -0.09
CA GLN A 256 -9.66 1.87 0.09
C GLN A 256 -9.01 2.95 0.98
N LYS A 257 -8.27 2.53 2.03
CA LYS A 257 -7.50 3.47 2.86
C LYS A 257 -6.41 4.19 2.04
N GLY A 258 -5.79 3.48 1.09
CA GLY A 258 -4.82 4.05 0.15
C GLY A 258 -5.42 5.07 -0.84
N ALA A 259 -6.75 5.09 -1.04
CA ALA A 259 -7.40 6.06 -1.94
C ALA A 259 -7.21 7.51 -1.49
N LEU A 260 -6.92 7.75 -0.19
CA LEU A 260 -6.61 9.08 0.32
C LEU A 260 -5.40 9.71 -0.38
N PHE A 261 -4.35 8.92 -0.66
CA PHE A 261 -3.15 9.42 -1.35
C PHE A 261 -3.44 9.84 -2.79
N VAL A 262 -4.23 9.04 -3.50
CA VAL A 262 -4.67 9.34 -4.86
C VAL A 262 -5.55 10.59 -4.86
N LEU A 263 -6.44 10.70 -3.88
CA LEU A 263 -7.33 11.84 -3.72
C LEU A 263 -6.57 13.15 -3.43
N CYS A 264 -5.49 13.12 -2.66
CA CYS A 264 -4.64 14.29 -2.44
C CYS A 264 -4.09 14.86 -3.76
N GLY A 265 -3.64 13.99 -4.68
CA GLY A 265 -3.14 14.43 -5.99
C GLY A 265 -4.23 15.07 -6.86
N MET A 266 -5.37 14.40 -7.01
CA MET A 266 -6.49 14.90 -7.82
C MET A 266 -7.17 16.13 -7.19
N GLY A 267 -7.25 16.16 -5.87
CA GLY A 267 -7.78 17.31 -5.12
C GLY A 267 -6.90 18.54 -5.21
N ALA A 268 -5.58 18.36 -5.22
CA ALA A 268 -4.63 19.45 -5.40
C ALA A 268 -4.80 20.15 -6.76
N ASP A 269 -4.99 19.37 -7.83
CA ASP A 269 -5.20 19.90 -9.18
C ASP A 269 -6.39 20.87 -9.22
N ASN A 270 -7.54 20.44 -8.70
CA ASN A 270 -8.75 21.25 -8.62
C ASN A 270 -8.56 22.57 -7.84
N VAL A 271 -7.83 22.53 -6.72
CA VAL A 271 -7.54 23.70 -5.87
C VAL A 271 -6.63 24.69 -6.60
N LEU A 272 -5.60 24.20 -7.29
CA LEU A 272 -4.61 25.04 -7.97
C LEU A 272 -5.16 25.67 -9.25
N VAL A 273 -5.89 24.90 -10.08
CA VAL A 273 -6.50 25.40 -11.31
C VAL A 273 -7.52 26.50 -11.00
N MET A 274 -8.31 26.35 -9.93
CA MET A 274 -9.24 27.38 -9.48
C MET A 274 -8.52 28.64 -8.99
N TRP A 275 -7.38 28.49 -8.31
CA TRP A 275 -6.58 29.62 -7.86
C TRP A 275 -5.95 30.37 -9.05
N ASP A 276 -5.37 29.66 -10.00
CA ASP A 276 -4.69 30.25 -11.15
C ASP A 276 -5.66 31.01 -12.05
N ALA A 277 -6.82 30.42 -12.36
CA ALA A 277 -7.86 31.09 -13.12
C ALA A 277 -8.36 32.37 -12.43
N TRP A 278 -8.45 32.36 -11.09
CA TRP A 278 -8.77 33.55 -10.32
C TRP A 278 -7.63 34.59 -10.39
N ALA A 279 -6.37 34.17 -10.21
CA ALA A 279 -5.21 35.06 -10.21
C ALA A 279 -5.01 35.76 -11.56
N ILE A 280 -5.11 35.02 -12.68
CA ILE A 280 -5.02 35.58 -14.04
C ILE A 280 -6.10 36.64 -14.25
N LYS A 281 -7.35 36.38 -13.82
CA LYS A 281 -8.45 37.34 -13.97
C LYS A 281 -8.32 38.57 -13.07
N GLN A 282 -7.66 38.47 -11.91
CA GLN A 282 -7.31 39.65 -11.12
C GLN A 282 -6.25 40.52 -11.83
N LEU A 283 -5.30 39.92 -12.55
CA LEU A 283 -4.26 40.66 -13.27
C LEU A 283 -4.79 41.34 -14.55
N GLN A 284 -5.77 40.74 -15.22
CA GLN A 284 -6.32 41.27 -16.49
C GLN A 284 -7.35 42.39 -16.32
N TYR A 285 -8.02 42.50 -15.16
CA TYR A 285 -9.10 43.46 -14.92
C TYR A 285 -8.83 44.28 -13.65
N ASP A 286 -7.97 45.30 -13.80
CA ASP A 286 -7.81 46.39 -12.81
C ASP A 286 -8.77 47.57 -13.09
N ASP A 287 -9.64 47.43 -14.10
CA ASP A 287 -10.52 48.52 -14.54
C ASP A 287 -11.82 48.57 -13.72
N GLN A 288 -12.12 49.75 -13.18
CA GLN A 288 -13.05 50.00 -12.06
C GLN A 288 -14.55 49.76 -12.38
N HIS A 289 -14.92 49.34 -13.59
CA HIS A 289 -16.29 49.50 -14.10
C HIS A 289 -17.07 48.22 -14.42
N ALA A 290 -16.48 47.02 -14.40
CA ALA A 290 -17.27 45.79 -14.54
C ALA A 290 -17.81 45.31 -13.18
N THR A 291 -19.11 45.00 -13.12
CA THR A 291 -19.76 44.50 -11.90
C THR A 291 -19.02 43.29 -11.33
N ARG A 292 -18.49 43.43 -10.10
CA ARG A 292 -17.63 42.46 -9.38
C ARG A 292 -18.11 41.01 -9.42
N SER A 293 -19.44 40.79 -9.42
CA SER A 293 -20.05 39.46 -9.46
C SER A 293 -19.93 38.79 -10.82
N THR A 294 -19.98 39.56 -11.91
CA THR A 294 -20.05 39.03 -13.28
C THR A 294 -18.71 38.48 -13.75
N GLN A 295 -17.59 39.13 -13.37
CA GLN A 295 -16.24 38.66 -13.67
C GLN A 295 -15.91 37.34 -12.96
N LEU A 296 -16.22 37.26 -11.66
CA LEU A 296 -15.99 36.04 -10.87
C LEU A 296 -16.88 34.89 -11.36
N HIS A 297 -18.12 35.19 -11.75
CA HIS A 297 -19.02 34.20 -12.31
C HIS A 297 -18.50 33.63 -13.64
N HIS A 298 -18.03 34.49 -14.55
CA HIS A 298 -17.49 34.04 -15.83
C HIS A 298 -16.20 33.21 -15.66
N ALA A 299 -15.29 33.65 -14.79
CA ALA A 299 -14.08 32.90 -14.46
C ALA A 299 -14.42 31.52 -13.86
N PHE A 300 -15.35 31.50 -12.90
CA PHE A 300 -15.81 30.26 -12.27
C PHE A 300 -16.45 29.30 -13.26
N CYS A 301 -17.36 29.77 -14.13
CA CYS A 301 -18.02 28.90 -15.10
C CYS A 301 -17.03 28.29 -16.10
N HIS A 302 -16.07 29.08 -16.57
CA HIS A 302 -15.02 28.59 -17.45
C HIS A 302 -14.15 27.52 -16.77
N THR A 303 -13.70 27.79 -15.54
CA THR A 303 -12.88 26.84 -14.78
C THR A 303 -13.65 25.59 -14.36
N ALA A 304 -14.92 25.73 -13.99
CA ALA A 304 -15.78 24.62 -13.63
C ALA A 304 -15.99 23.68 -14.82
N ALA A 305 -16.19 24.22 -16.03
CA ALA A 305 -16.31 23.42 -17.25
C ALA A 305 -15.00 22.70 -17.60
N ALA A 306 -13.86 23.40 -17.50
CA ALA A 306 -12.54 22.80 -17.77
C ALA A 306 -12.23 21.65 -16.79
N THR A 307 -12.41 21.89 -15.49
CA THR A 307 -12.14 20.88 -14.45
C THR A 307 -13.19 19.75 -14.44
N LEU A 308 -14.41 19.96 -14.93
CA LEU A 308 -15.43 18.91 -15.04
C LEU A 308 -14.95 17.73 -15.88
N ILE A 309 -14.38 18.00 -17.05
CA ILE A 309 -13.94 16.98 -18.00
C ILE A 309 -12.85 16.11 -17.36
N THR A 310 -11.88 16.74 -16.70
CA THR A 310 -10.81 16.03 -16.00
C THR A 310 -11.37 15.14 -14.89
N ASN A 311 -12.21 15.67 -13.99
CA ASN A 311 -12.77 14.88 -12.90
C ASN A 311 -13.70 13.76 -13.40
N LEU A 312 -14.46 13.99 -14.47
CA LEU A 312 -15.35 12.99 -15.06
C LEU A 312 -14.58 11.82 -15.67
N THR A 313 -13.53 12.12 -16.44
CA THR A 313 -12.69 11.07 -17.06
C THR A 313 -11.98 10.24 -15.99
N THR A 314 -11.48 10.88 -14.94
CA THR A 314 -10.88 10.19 -13.79
C THR A 314 -11.89 9.33 -13.02
N ALA A 315 -13.09 9.85 -12.75
CA ALA A 315 -14.15 9.07 -12.10
C ALA A 315 -14.55 7.86 -12.96
N ALA A 316 -14.71 8.04 -14.27
CA ALA A 316 -15.03 6.95 -15.21
C ALA A 316 -13.95 5.85 -15.20
N ALA A 317 -12.66 6.23 -15.13
CA ALA A 317 -11.56 5.27 -15.03
C ALA A 317 -11.64 4.43 -13.74
N PHE A 318 -11.94 5.05 -12.59
CA PHE A 318 -12.14 4.30 -11.34
C PHE A 318 -13.40 3.43 -11.37
N PHE A 319 -14.50 3.92 -11.93
CA PHE A 319 -15.72 3.11 -12.07
C PHE A 319 -15.51 1.93 -13.02
N ALA A 320 -14.65 2.03 -14.03
CA ALA A 320 -14.31 0.90 -14.90
C ALA A 320 -13.68 -0.27 -14.12
N LEU A 321 -12.96 -0.01 -13.01
CA LEU A 321 -12.40 -1.04 -12.13
C LEU A 321 -13.47 -1.89 -11.43
N CYS A 322 -14.73 -1.43 -11.39
CA CYS A 322 -15.85 -2.20 -10.87
C CYS A 322 -16.12 -3.48 -11.69
N ASN A 323 -15.67 -3.54 -12.94
CA ASN A 323 -15.80 -4.73 -13.79
C ASN A 323 -14.74 -5.82 -13.49
N SER A 324 -13.80 -5.58 -12.57
CA SER A 324 -12.81 -6.57 -12.17
C SER A 324 -13.46 -7.77 -11.48
N PRO A 325 -13.01 -9.02 -11.69
CA PRO A 325 -13.51 -10.19 -10.95
C PRO A 325 -13.05 -10.22 -9.48
N LEU A 326 -12.12 -9.35 -9.08
CA LEU A 326 -11.53 -9.32 -7.75
C LEU A 326 -12.26 -8.31 -6.85
N MET A 327 -12.98 -8.80 -5.84
CA MET A 327 -13.77 -7.99 -4.90
C MET A 327 -13.01 -6.78 -4.31
N PRO A 328 -11.74 -6.88 -3.87
CA PRO A 328 -11.00 -5.73 -3.36
C PRO A 328 -10.80 -4.61 -4.39
N ILE A 329 -10.60 -4.97 -5.66
CA ILE A 329 -10.40 -4.02 -6.76
C ILE A 329 -11.72 -3.35 -7.13
N GLN A 330 -12.82 -4.11 -7.16
CA GLN A 330 -14.15 -3.56 -7.42
C GLN A 330 -14.53 -2.52 -6.36
N ALA A 331 -14.38 -2.89 -5.08
CA ALA A 331 -14.69 -2.00 -3.97
C ALA A 331 -13.77 -0.77 -3.93
N PHE A 332 -12.50 -0.91 -4.32
CA PHE A 332 -11.58 0.21 -4.47
C PHE A 332 -12.02 1.15 -5.59
N GLY A 333 -12.35 0.62 -6.78
CA GLY A 333 -12.81 1.39 -7.92
C GLY A 333 -14.07 2.20 -7.62
N LEU A 334 -15.06 1.57 -7.01
CA LEU A 334 -16.30 2.24 -6.60
C LEU A 334 -16.02 3.35 -5.58
N TYR A 335 -15.22 3.07 -4.55
CA TYR A 335 -14.88 4.05 -3.52
C TYR A 335 -14.10 5.24 -4.10
N ALA A 336 -13.05 4.98 -4.88
CA ALA A 336 -12.24 6.03 -5.51
C ALA A 336 -13.07 6.88 -6.49
N GLY A 337 -13.97 6.29 -7.27
CA GLY A 337 -14.88 7.01 -8.16
C GLY A 337 -15.82 7.96 -7.39
N ILE A 338 -16.42 7.49 -6.29
CA ILE A 338 -17.25 8.33 -5.40
C ILE A 338 -16.43 9.45 -4.77
N CYS A 339 -15.19 9.16 -4.32
CA CYS A 339 -14.26 10.17 -3.80
C CYS A 339 -13.99 11.28 -4.82
N THR A 340 -13.72 10.93 -6.08
CA THR A 340 -13.46 11.92 -7.15
C THR A 340 -14.67 12.81 -7.39
N VAL A 341 -15.88 12.24 -7.50
CA VAL A 341 -17.12 13.01 -7.73
C VAL A 341 -17.42 13.94 -6.54
N THR A 342 -17.37 13.43 -5.32
CA THR A 342 -17.61 14.24 -4.12
C THR A 342 -16.58 15.34 -3.93
N ASN A 343 -15.31 15.08 -4.26
CA ASN A 343 -14.24 16.06 -4.22
C ASN A 343 -14.46 17.21 -5.21
N TYR A 344 -14.90 16.91 -6.43
CA TYR A 344 -15.25 17.92 -7.42
C TYR A 344 -16.43 18.80 -6.93
N LEU A 345 -17.50 18.18 -6.43
CA LEU A 345 -18.66 18.91 -5.89
C LEU A 345 -18.29 19.80 -4.70
N LEU A 346 -17.40 19.34 -3.82
CA LEU A 346 -16.90 20.13 -2.69
C LEU A 346 -15.95 21.26 -3.14
N THR A 347 -15.15 21.04 -4.18
CA THR A 347 -14.32 22.09 -4.79
C THR A 347 -15.19 23.26 -5.25
N LEU A 348 -16.24 22.97 -6.03
CA LEU A 348 -17.12 24.00 -6.59
C LEU A 348 -17.97 24.71 -5.54
N SER A 349 -18.33 24.03 -4.45
CA SER A 349 -19.17 24.63 -3.41
C SER A 349 -18.35 25.40 -2.36
N LEU A 350 -17.14 24.94 -2.00
CA LEU A 350 -16.36 25.52 -0.91
C LEU A 350 -15.36 26.58 -1.36
N LEU A 351 -14.67 26.39 -2.49
CA LEU A 351 -13.55 27.28 -2.88
C LEU A 351 -14.00 28.65 -3.39
N PRO A 352 -15.06 28.80 -4.23
CA PRO A 352 -15.46 30.12 -4.72
C PRO A 352 -15.90 31.10 -3.61
N PRO A 353 -16.71 30.69 -2.60
CA PRO A 353 -17.00 31.56 -1.46
C PRO A 353 -15.73 32.01 -0.71
N VAL A 354 -14.75 31.12 -0.55
CA VAL A 354 -13.46 31.45 0.09
C VAL A 354 -12.69 32.49 -0.70
N LEU A 355 -12.64 32.39 -2.04
CA LEU A 355 -12.02 33.39 -2.91
C LEU A 355 -12.66 34.77 -2.77
N VAL A 356 -14.00 34.82 -2.72
CA VAL A 356 -14.75 36.09 -2.49
C VAL A 356 -14.36 36.72 -1.15
N ILE A 357 -14.25 35.91 -0.08
CA ILE A 357 -13.85 36.39 1.24
C ILE A 357 -12.40 36.91 1.22
N ILE A 358 -11.47 36.23 0.55
CA ILE A 358 -10.07 36.67 0.42
C ILE A 358 -9.99 38.01 -0.28
N LYS A 359 -10.69 38.16 -1.41
CA LYS A 359 -10.73 39.43 -2.15
C LYS A 359 -11.26 40.57 -1.28
N ARG A 360 -12.41 40.37 -0.62
CA ARG A 360 -13.00 41.37 0.31
C ARG A 360 -12.07 41.73 1.46
N ARG A 361 -11.31 40.77 2.01
CA ARG A 361 -10.33 41.03 3.08
C ARG A 361 -9.13 41.84 2.58
N ARG A 362 -8.62 41.55 1.37
CA ARG A 362 -7.52 42.33 0.76
C ARG A 362 -7.96 43.76 0.47
N GLU A 363 -9.14 43.95 -0.13
CA GLU A 363 -9.72 45.28 -0.40
C GLU A 363 -9.89 46.12 0.88
N LYS A 364 -10.46 45.54 1.95
CA LYS A 364 -10.57 46.22 3.26
C LYS A 364 -9.22 46.63 3.84
N ARG A 365 -8.17 45.83 3.61
CA ARG A 365 -6.82 46.13 4.12
C ARG A 365 -6.14 47.24 3.34
N SER A 366 -6.38 47.32 2.02
CA SER A 366 -5.91 48.42 1.18
C SER A 366 -6.66 49.72 1.48
N GLY A 367 -7.98 49.68 1.67
CA GLY A 367 -8.80 50.87 1.97
C GLY A 367 -8.58 51.47 3.37
N VAL A 368 -7.91 50.77 4.28
CA VAL A 368 -7.50 51.28 5.61
C VAL A 368 -6.11 51.95 5.55
N GLY A 369 -5.34 51.77 4.48
CA GLY A 369 -4.02 52.36 4.27
C GLY A 369 -4.03 53.80 3.72
N ASP A 370 -5.09 54.21 3.02
CA ASP A 370 -5.19 55.53 2.37
C ASP A 370 -5.75 56.64 3.29
N GLY A 371 -5.80 56.41 4.60
CA GLY A 371 -6.24 57.38 5.61
C GLY A 371 -5.16 58.32 6.16
N VAL A 372 -3.93 58.28 5.65
CA VAL A 372 -2.88 59.26 5.99
C VAL A 372 -2.55 60.07 4.76
N GLY A 373 -2.99 61.33 4.78
CA GLY A 373 -3.01 62.22 3.63
C GLY A 373 -1.65 62.37 2.93
N SER A 374 -1.66 62.14 1.63
CA SER A 374 -0.64 62.62 0.72
C SER A 374 -1.34 63.34 -0.44
N ARG A 375 -1.10 64.66 -0.47
CA ARG A 375 -1.44 65.58 -1.55
C ARG A 375 -1.02 65.01 -2.92
N PRO A 376 -1.69 65.38 -4.03
CA PRO A 376 -1.26 64.94 -5.35
C PRO A 376 0.14 65.50 -5.62
N ARG A 377 1.14 64.61 -5.70
CA ARG A 377 2.46 65.00 -6.21
C ARG A 377 2.32 65.21 -7.71
N SER A 378 2.54 66.46 -8.10
CA SER A 378 2.70 66.88 -9.48
C SER A 378 3.69 65.99 -10.21
N LEU A 379 3.27 65.57 -11.41
CA LEU A 379 4.05 64.83 -12.37
C LEU A 379 5.20 65.71 -12.90
N SER A 380 6.42 65.49 -12.43
CA SER A 380 7.64 65.91 -13.15
C SER A 380 8.86 65.15 -12.63
N SER A 381 9.59 64.56 -13.57
CA SER A 381 10.89 63.87 -13.45
C SER A 381 10.86 62.43 -12.90
N ILE A 382 11.10 61.46 -13.78
CA ILE A 382 12.27 60.58 -13.80
C ILE A 382 12.25 59.80 -15.13
N GLY A 383 13.40 59.74 -15.80
CA GLY A 383 13.64 59.07 -17.08
C GLY A 383 13.67 57.53 -16.99
N PRO A 384 14.12 56.85 -18.06
CA PRO A 384 13.51 55.62 -18.54
C PRO A 384 14.07 54.37 -17.88
N ALA A 385 13.19 53.41 -17.59
CA ALA A 385 13.55 52.02 -17.33
C ALA A 385 12.66 51.10 -18.17
N SER A 386 13.27 50.59 -19.24
CA SER A 386 13.00 49.31 -19.92
C SER A 386 11.54 48.84 -20.00
N SER A 387 10.95 49.06 -21.18
CA SER A 387 9.80 48.36 -21.72
C SER A 387 10.05 46.85 -21.82
N VAL A 388 9.23 46.04 -21.13
CA VAL A 388 8.93 44.67 -21.55
C VAL A 388 7.53 44.71 -22.13
N SER A 389 7.47 44.79 -23.46
CA SER A 389 6.25 44.69 -24.25
C SER A 389 5.85 43.22 -24.36
N VAL A 390 4.74 42.83 -23.73
CA VAL A 390 4.02 41.62 -24.13
C VAL A 390 2.89 42.08 -25.05
N CYS A 391 3.05 41.82 -26.34
CA CYS A 391 2.03 42.06 -27.35
C CYS A 391 0.85 41.11 -27.12
N VAL A 392 -0.31 41.66 -26.81
CA VAL A 392 -1.60 40.99 -27.05
C VAL A 392 -2.15 41.60 -28.32
N ALA A 393 -2.20 40.80 -29.39
CA ALA A 393 -2.89 41.18 -30.61
C ALA A 393 -4.38 40.93 -30.41
N ASP A 394 -5.15 42.02 -30.31
CA ASP A 394 -6.57 42.04 -30.61
C ASP A 394 -6.77 41.76 -32.10
N ASN A 395 -7.79 40.98 -32.44
CA ASN A 395 -8.52 41.18 -33.69
C ASN A 395 -9.95 40.66 -33.55
N ALA A 396 -10.89 41.61 -33.55
CA ALA A 396 -12.29 41.42 -33.89
C ALA A 396 -12.52 42.08 -35.26
N GLY A 397 -13.20 41.40 -36.18
CA GLY A 397 -13.69 42.01 -37.44
C GLY A 397 -13.80 41.06 -38.64
N THR A 398 -14.99 40.49 -38.82
CA THR A 398 -15.75 40.19 -40.06
C THR A 398 -15.15 40.57 -41.43
N ASP A 399 -15.06 39.64 -42.40
CA ASP A 399 -16.03 39.40 -43.51
C ASP A 399 -15.45 38.58 -44.69
N GLU A 400 -16.34 37.78 -45.30
CA GLU A 400 -16.43 37.26 -46.67
C GLU A 400 -15.26 36.58 -47.45
N GLY A 401 -15.57 35.41 -48.02
CA GLY A 401 -15.49 35.23 -49.49
C GLY A 401 -14.26 34.55 -50.14
N LEU A 402 -14.36 33.22 -50.32
CA LEU A 402 -14.11 32.48 -51.57
C LEU A 402 -12.89 32.85 -52.48
N ALA A 403 -11.85 32.00 -52.50
CA ALA A 403 -11.13 31.59 -53.72
C ALA A 403 -10.11 30.46 -53.44
N SER A 404 -9.89 29.65 -54.45
CA SER A 404 -9.29 28.32 -54.47
C SER A 404 -7.84 28.26 -54.98
N HIS A 405 -7.17 27.15 -54.62
CA HIS A 405 -6.09 26.43 -55.35
C HIS A 405 -4.61 26.86 -55.26
N HIS A 406 -3.79 25.79 -55.28
CA HIS A 406 -2.31 25.65 -55.28
C HIS A 406 -1.64 25.73 -53.89
N GLU A 407 -0.82 24.78 -53.41
CA GLU A 407 0.00 23.74 -54.06
C GLU A 407 0.07 22.46 -53.20
N ALA A 408 0.14 21.33 -53.88
CA ALA A 408 0.68 20.08 -53.38
C ALA A 408 2.18 20.04 -53.72
N ASP A 409 3.02 19.54 -52.81
CA ASP A 409 4.12 18.61 -53.08
C ASP A 409 5.20 18.68 -51.99
N LEU A 410 5.65 17.48 -51.60
CA LEU A 410 6.96 17.09 -51.04
C LEU A 410 6.83 16.16 -49.84
N MET A 411 6.47 14.91 -50.14
CA MET A 411 6.81 13.74 -49.34
C MET A 411 7.28 12.63 -50.28
N SER A 412 8.44 12.05 -49.95
CA SER A 412 9.14 10.89 -50.55
C SER A 412 10.26 11.24 -51.55
N ASP A 413 11.52 11.03 -51.16
CA ASP A 413 12.25 9.80 -51.55
C ASP A 413 13.60 9.67 -50.81
N GLU A 414 13.85 8.48 -50.25
CA GLU A 414 15.14 7.79 -50.38
C GLU A 414 14.99 6.35 -49.82
N GLY A 415 15.18 5.35 -50.69
CA GLY A 415 15.86 4.11 -50.28
C GLY A 415 15.15 2.77 -50.46
N VAL A 416 14.82 2.42 -51.70
CA VAL A 416 14.48 1.06 -52.17
C VAL A 416 15.69 0.10 -52.12
N GLN A 417 15.51 -1.17 -51.74
CA GLN A 417 16.11 -2.33 -52.46
C GLN A 417 15.45 -3.70 -52.14
N LYS A 418 14.59 -4.16 -53.06
CA LYS A 418 14.35 -5.53 -53.64
C LYS A 418 14.06 -6.73 -52.71
N ARG A 419 12.90 -7.43 -52.77
CA ARG A 419 12.15 -8.17 -53.84
C ARG A 419 12.77 -9.54 -54.20
N HIS A 420 12.09 -10.65 -53.84
CA HIS A 420 11.48 -11.60 -54.80
C HIS A 420 10.75 -12.78 -54.13
N GLU A 421 9.67 -13.20 -54.79
CA GLU A 421 8.72 -14.29 -54.50
C GLU A 421 9.32 -15.70 -54.65
N HIS A 422 8.68 -16.71 -54.03
CA HIS A 422 8.33 -17.97 -54.70
C HIS A 422 7.33 -18.81 -53.87
N GLU A 423 6.27 -19.29 -54.55
CA GLU A 423 5.32 -20.32 -54.11
C GLU A 423 5.97 -21.71 -53.97
N HIS A 424 5.46 -22.55 -53.05
CA HIS A 424 4.92 -23.91 -53.32
C HIS A 424 4.57 -24.68 -52.02
N GLN A 425 3.27 -24.89 -51.80
CA GLN A 425 2.54 -26.17 -51.77
C GLN A 425 3.06 -27.43 -51.01
N LEU A 426 2.07 -28.12 -50.43
CA LEU A 426 1.92 -29.54 -50.04
C LEU A 426 2.15 -29.87 -48.55
N ASP A 427 1.10 -30.14 -47.76
CA ASP A 427 0.13 -31.27 -47.71
C ASP A 427 0.57 -32.42 -46.80
N GLY A 428 -0.40 -32.93 -46.03
CA GLY A 428 -0.33 -34.22 -45.33
C GLY A 428 -0.54 -34.11 -43.82
N SER A 429 -1.79 -33.94 -43.37
CA SER A 429 -2.73 -35.03 -42.97
C SER A 429 -2.51 -35.51 -41.51
N SER A 430 -3.32 -35.06 -40.54
CA SER A 430 -4.68 -35.54 -40.16
C SER A 430 -4.66 -36.75 -39.20
N PRO A 431 -5.75 -37.09 -38.46
CA PRO A 431 -6.80 -36.23 -37.87
C PRO A 431 -7.34 -36.71 -36.48
N HIS A 432 -7.96 -35.78 -35.72
CA HIS A 432 -9.22 -35.88 -34.91
C HIS A 432 -9.47 -37.03 -33.87
N PRO A 433 -10.50 -36.94 -32.98
CA PRO A 433 -11.60 -35.97 -32.90
C PRO A 433 -11.87 -35.31 -31.53
N HIS A 434 -12.52 -34.15 -31.62
CA HIS A 434 -13.39 -33.58 -30.59
C HIS A 434 -14.67 -34.42 -30.44
N SER A 435 -15.22 -34.51 -29.23
CA SER A 435 -16.62 -34.13 -29.00
C SER A 435 -16.93 -33.87 -27.52
N PRO A 436 -17.97 -33.06 -27.22
CA PRO A 436 -18.19 -32.40 -25.93
C PRO A 436 -19.33 -33.06 -25.13
N THR A 437 -19.62 -32.53 -23.93
CA THR A 437 -20.94 -32.40 -23.22
C THR A 437 -20.75 -32.50 -21.67
N PRO A 438 -21.74 -32.18 -20.83
CA PRO A 438 -22.51 -30.94 -20.77
C PRO A 438 -22.60 -30.38 -19.32
N SER A 439 -23.13 -29.15 -19.22
CA SER A 439 -23.64 -28.53 -18.00
C SER A 439 -24.91 -29.22 -17.47
N THR A 440 -25.01 -29.39 -16.15
CA THR A 440 -26.18 -29.37 -15.23
C THR A 440 -25.59 -29.77 -13.86
N ARG A 441 -25.90 -29.18 -12.70
CA ARG A 441 -27.08 -28.50 -12.19
C ARG A 441 -26.66 -27.69 -10.96
#